data_AF-A0A814C260-F1
#
_entry.id   AF-A0A814C260-F1
#
_cell.length_a   1.000
_cell.length_b   1.000
_cell.length_c   1.000
_cell.angle_alpha   90.00
_cell.angle_beta   90.00
_cell.angle_gamma   90.00
#
_symmetry.space_group_name_H-M   'P 1'
#
loop_
_entity.id
_entity.type
_entity.pdbx_description
1 polymer ?
#
loop_
_entity_poly.entity_id
_entity_poly.type
_entity_poly.pdbx_seq_one_letter_code
_entity_poly.pdbx_strand_id
1 'polypeptide(L)'
;MDANDPFVKRFARRVVHLKVYRPDYVDATRFSNVHSLEFYDFLSQQQLTQIRHEYFTHLVYLRMGYIEDSDIASIFFQMIFSNGFPSLYKCILDELTPPDSNHRWLSSPSIRSLIIDGFALPVYSFILTSCSNLTHLHWSRILCTDVDIEAVPIRHTHLKRLYIRTINIRNIETILSHVPNLNRLHIVSDWSRGNNCRPLDFKQLAHILVRCVPCLQHFDCETMERNPTDIDTIPEFHLCFRRIQTELVPDGRTRFFTIERSTL
;
A
#
# COMPACT_ATOMS: atom_id res chain seq x y z
N MET A 1 21.50 -33.35 -1.35
CA MET A 1 21.27 -33.37 -2.81
C MET A 1 22.31 -32.44 -3.41
N ASP A 2 23.11 -32.90 -4.37
CA ASP A 2 24.17 -32.07 -4.96
C ASP A 2 23.54 -30.91 -5.76
N ALA A 3 23.95 -29.68 -5.47
CA ALA A 3 23.53 -28.49 -6.19
C ALA A 3 23.90 -28.53 -7.68
N ASN A 4 24.92 -29.31 -8.02
CA ASN A 4 25.41 -29.49 -9.38
C ASN A 4 24.68 -30.59 -10.16
N ASP A 5 23.77 -31.33 -9.52
CA ASP A 5 22.96 -32.35 -10.17
C ASP A 5 22.22 -31.74 -11.39
N PRO A 6 22.38 -32.32 -12.61
CA PRO A 6 21.71 -31.84 -13.81
C PRO A 6 20.18 -31.77 -13.67
N PHE A 7 19.58 -32.67 -12.91
CA PHE A 7 18.15 -32.66 -12.62
C PHE A 7 17.77 -31.43 -11.79
N VAL A 8 18.53 -31.13 -10.73
CA VAL A 8 18.30 -29.96 -9.87
C VAL A 8 18.43 -28.66 -10.67
N LYS A 9 19.46 -28.55 -11.52
CA LYS A 9 19.64 -27.39 -12.41
C LYS A 9 18.50 -27.23 -13.41
N ARG A 10 18.05 -28.34 -14.02
CA ARG A 10 16.92 -28.33 -14.96
C ARG A 10 15.61 -27.96 -14.26
N PHE A 11 15.40 -28.45 -13.04
CA PHE A 11 14.25 -28.10 -12.23
C PHE A 11 14.26 -26.61 -11.88
N ALA A 12 15.36 -26.07 -11.35
CA ALA A 12 15.47 -24.68 -10.93
C ALA A 12 15.15 -23.69 -12.05
N ARG A 13 15.60 -23.96 -13.29
CA ARG A 13 15.30 -23.14 -14.47
C ARG A 13 13.83 -23.12 -14.89
N ARG A 14 13.02 -24.08 -14.43
CA ARG A 14 11.58 -24.14 -14.74
C ARG A 14 10.71 -23.51 -13.66
N VAL A 15 11.30 -23.12 -12.54
CA VAL A 15 10.57 -22.42 -11.47
C VAL A 15 10.28 -21.00 -11.92
N VAL A 16 8.99 -20.68 -12.07
CA VAL A 16 8.50 -19.34 -12.42
C VAL A 16 7.98 -18.59 -11.19
N HIS A 17 7.54 -19.33 -10.18
CA HIS A 17 7.04 -18.78 -8.92
C HIS A 17 7.84 -19.38 -7.76
N LEU A 18 8.48 -18.53 -6.98
CA LEU A 18 9.27 -18.92 -5.83
C LEU A 18 8.70 -18.29 -4.57
N LYS A 19 8.22 -19.13 -3.65
CA LYS A 19 7.78 -18.74 -2.31
C LYS A 19 8.77 -19.27 -1.30
N VAL A 20 9.30 -18.39 -0.46
CA VAL A 20 10.36 -18.70 0.48
C VAL A 20 9.90 -18.34 1.89
N TYR A 21 9.66 -19.37 2.69
CA TYR A 21 9.28 -19.24 4.10
C TYR A 21 10.46 -19.25 5.05
N ARG A 22 11.62 -19.75 4.61
CA ARG A 22 12.86 -19.75 5.38
C ARG A 22 14.02 -19.36 4.48
N PRO A 23 14.28 -18.05 4.33
CA PRO A 23 15.26 -17.54 3.38
C PRO A 23 16.67 -18.11 3.59
N ASP A 24 17.04 -18.47 4.81
CA ASP A 24 18.40 -18.97 5.14
C ASP A 24 18.77 -20.29 4.46
N TYR A 25 17.77 -21.05 4.01
CA TYR A 25 17.98 -22.35 3.38
C TYR A 25 17.87 -22.31 1.86
N VAL A 26 17.63 -21.15 1.27
CA VAL A 26 17.36 -21.01 -0.16
C VAL A 26 18.30 -20.00 -0.79
N ASP A 27 19.15 -20.49 -1.69
CA ASP A 27 19.88 -19.64 -2.63
C ASP A 27 18.95 -19.28 -3.80
N ALA A 28 18.33 -18.10 -3.70
CA ALA A 28 17.33 -17.65 -4.66
C ALA A 28 17.92 -17.40 -6.06
N THR A 29 19.24 -17.14 -6.15
CA THR A 29 19.92 -16.84 -7.42
C THR A 29 19.93 -18.01 -8.41
N ARG A 30 19.66 -19.23 -7.92
CA ARG A 30 19.57 -20.45 -8.75
C ARG A 30 18.33 -20.50 -9.63
N PHE A 31 17.31 -19.69 -9.31
CA PHE A 31 16.02 -19.69 -9.97
C PHE A 31 15.90 -18.49 -10.92
N SER A 32 16.73 -18.47 -11.96
CA SER A 32 16.86 -17.32 -12.87
C SER A 32 15.62 -17.01 -13.71
N ASN A 33 14.67 -17.95 -13.82
CA ASN A 33 13.44 -17.79 -14.59
C ASN A 33 12.23 -17.41 -13.71
N VAL A 34 12.46 -16.84 -12.53
CA VAL A 34 11.41 -16.44 -11.61
C VAL A 34 10.76 -15.14 -12.07
N HIS A 35 9.44 -15.16 -12.20
CA HIS A 35 8.59 -14.00 -12.47
C HIS A 35 7.89 -13.51 -11.20
N SER A 36 7.79 -14.35 -10.17
CA SER A 36 7.11 -14.06 -8.91
C SER A 36 7.95 -14.54 -7.75
N LEU A 37 8.45 -13.62 -6.94
CA LEU A 37 9.28 -13.90 -5.78
C LEU A 37 8.57 -13.43 -4.51
N GLU A 38 8.38 -14.32 -3.56
CA GLU A 38 7.73 -14.02 -2.27
C GLU A 38 8.60 -14.50 -1.10
N PHE A 39 8.96 -13.57 -0.23
CA PHE A 39 9.55 -13.88 1.07
C PHE A 39 8.54 -13.58 2.17
N TYR A 40 8.33 -14.54 3.08
CA TYR A 40 7.35 -14.43 4.17
C TYR A 40 7.99 -14.24 5.56
N ASP A 41 9.30 -14.41 5.65
CA ASP A 41 10.05 -14.32 6.91
C ASP A 41 11.16 -13.26 6.79
N PHE A 42 11.88 -13.04 7.88
CA PHE A 42 12.99 -12.10 7.96
C PHE A 42 14.05 -12.35 6.89
N LEU A 43 14.56 -11.26 6.31
CA LEU A 43 15.64 -11.28 5.35
C LEU A 43 16.91 -10.65 5.91
N SER A 44 17.99 -11.45 5.94
CA SER A 44 19.33 -10.97 6.23
C SER A 44 19.88 -10.08 5.11
N GLN A 45 20.91 -9.30 5.43
CA GLN A 45 21.66 -8.52 4.44
C GLN A 45 22.13 -9.37 3.26
N GLN A 46 22.65 -10.57 3.53
CA GLN A 46 23.13 -11.48 2.49
C GLN A 46 22.01 -11.86 1.52
N GLN A 47 20.82 -12.19 2.00
CA GLN A 47 19.69 -12.53 1.13
C GLN A 47 19.21 -11.33 0.33
N LEU A 48 19.17 -10.14 0.93
CA LEU A 48 18.79 -8.93 0.21
C LEU A 48 19.78 -8.61 -0.92
N THR A 49 21.08 -8.88 -0.72
CA THR A 49 22.06 -8.71 -1.81
C THR A 49 21.88 -9.70 -2.96
N GLN A 50 21.16 -10.82 -2.76
CA GLN A 50 20.83 -11.79 -3.80
C GLN A 50 19.61 -11.38 -4.61
N ILE A 51 18.80 -10.44 -4.12
CA ILE A 51 17.61 -9.95 -4.83
C ILE A 51 18.05 -8.79 -5.72
N ARG A 52 18.55 -9.10 -6.91
CA ARG A 52 19.00 -8.11 -7.90
C ARG A 52 18.40 -8.40 -9.27
N HIS A 53 18.31 -7.36 -10.10
CA HIS A 53 17.83 -7.47 -11.48
C HIS A 53 18.54 -8.57 -12.26
N GLU A 54 19.86 -8.65 -12.11
CA GLU A 54 20.74 -9.57 -12.83
C GLU A 54 20.34 -11.03 -12.66
N TYR A 55 19.76 -11.38 -11.51
CA TYR A 55 19.27 -12.72 -11.20
C TYR A 55 17.79 -12.92 -11.51
N PHE A 56 17.01 -11.84 -11.55
CA PHE A 56 15.56 -11.85 -11.71
C PHE A 56 15.11 -10.86 -12.80
N THR A 57 15.60 -11.07 -14.03
CA THR A 57 15.37 -10.16 -15.17
C THR A 57 13.90 -10.06 -15.58
N HIS A 58 13.13 -11.11 -15.30
CA HIS A 58 11.71 -11.24 -15.64
C HIS A 58 10.77 -11.04 -14.45
N LEU A 59 11.24 -10.46 -13.34
CA LEU A 59 10.44 -10.30 -12.14
C LEU A 59 9.25 -9.35 -12.39
N VAL A 60 8.03 -9.88 -12.27
CA VAL A 60 6.76 -9.16 -12.44
C VAL A 60 6.05 -8.95 -11.09
N TYR A 61 6.28 -9.85 -10.13
CA TYR A 61 5.71 -9.79 -8.79
C TYR A 61 6.79 -9.96 -7.73
N LEU A 62 6.77 -9.08 -6.73
CA LEU A 62 7.65 -9.13 -5.58
C LEU A 62 6.83 -8.96 -4.29
N ARG A 63 6.98 -9.89 -3.36
CA ARG A 63 6.54 -9.75 -1.98
C ARG A 63 7.74 -9.86 -1.05
N MET A 64 7.85 -8.91 -0.14
CA MET A 64 8.88 -8.85 0.86
C MET A 64 8.24 -8.84 2.24
N GLY A 65 8.69 -9.75 3.08
CA GLY A 65 8.40 -9.74 4.50
C GLY A 65 9.22 -8.68 5.23
N TYR A 66 9.25 -8.80 6.56
CA TYR A 66 9.89 -7.87 7.47
C TYR A 66 11.41 -7.74 7.23
N ILE A 67 11.91 -6.50 7.20
CA ILE A 67 13.35 -6.16 7.22
C ILE A 67 13.57 -5.27 8.44
N GLU A 68 14.28 -5.80 9.44
CA GLU A 68 14.52 -5.09 10.71
C GLU A 68 15.47 -3.90 10.54
N ASP A 69 16.50 -4.08 9.71
CA ASP A 69 17.55 -3.09 9.49
C ASP A 69 17.07 -1.99 8.54
N SER A 70 16.99 -0.76 9.07
CA SER A 70 16.52 0.41 8.34
C SER A 70 17.44 0.80 7.18
N ASP A 71 18.75 0.64 7.31
CA ASP A 71 19.70 1.01 6.26
C ASP A 71 19.57 0.05 5.08
N ILE A 72 19.43 -1.23 5.39
CA ILE A 72 19.24 -2.26 4.37
C ILE A 72 17.88 -2.10 3.69
N ALA A 73 16.82 -1.86 4.47
CA ALA A 73 15.49 -1.56 3.91
C ALA A 73 15.59 -0.37 2.95
N SER A 74 16.29 0.70 3.33
CA SER A 74 16.48 1.90 2.52
C SER A 74 17.16 1.64 1.17
N ILE A 75 18.25 0.85 1.17
CA ILE A 75 18.93 0.43 -0.06
C ILE A 75 17.97 -0.35 -0.96
N PHE A 76 17.18 -1.24 -0.36
CA PHE A 76 16.24 -2.06 -1.10
C PHE A 76 15.08 -1.25 -1.70
N PHE A 77 14.54 -0.27 -0.98
CA PHE A 77 13.57 0.69 -1.51
C PHE A 77 14.14 1.50 -2.67
N GLN A 78 15.37 1.99 -2.51
CA GLN A 78 16.06 2.71 -3.57
C GLN A 78 16.15 1.84 -4.83
N MET A 79 16.49 0.56 -4.70
CA MET A 79 16.54 -0.37 -5.82
C MET A 79 15.17 -0.56 -6.47
N ILE A 80 14.11 -0.80 -5.70
CA ILE A 80 12.75 -0.96 -6.24
C ILE A 80 12.29 0.30 -6.95
N PHE A 81 12.35 1.46 -6.28
CA PHE A 81 11.81 2.74 -6.74
C PHE A 81 12.75 3.51 -7.69
N SER A 82 13.90 2.92 -8.03
CA SER A 82 14.82 3.44 -9.06
C SER A 82 14.96 2.49 -10.25
N ASN A 83 13.88 1.76 -10.57
CA ASN A 83 13.79 0.90 -11.73
C ASN A 83 14.80 -0.27 -11.73
N GLY A 84 15.19 -0.75 -10.55
CA GLY A 84 16.01 -1.96 -10.40
C GLY A 84 15.30 -3.21 -10.90
N PHE A 85 13.97 -3.19 -11.07
CA PHE A 85 13.21 -4.29 -11.69
C PHE A 85 12.30 -3.74 -12.78
N PRO A 86 12.78 -3.62 -14.04
CA PRO A 86 12.05 -2.97 -15.12
C PRO A 86 10.70 -3.63 -15.48
N SER A 87 10.51 -4.90 -15.14
CA SER A 87 9.25 -5.64 -15.40
C SER A 87 8.31 -5.70 -14.19
N LEU A 88 8.70 -5.12 -13.05
CA LEU A 88 7.98 -5.27 -11.79
C LEU A 88 6.63 -4.56 -11.84
N TYR A 89 5.56 -5.34 -11.95
CA TYR A 89 4.18 -4.85 -12.05
C TYR A 89 3.52 -4.69 -10.68
N LYS A 90 3.73 -5.66 -9.79
CA LYS A 90 3.12 -5.68 -8.45
C LYS A 90 4.18 -5.86 -7.37
N CYS A 91 4.11 -5.02 -6.36
CA CYS A 91 5.00 -5.06 -5.21
C CYS A 91 4.19 -5.06 -3.90
N ILE A 92 4.58 -5.90 -2.95
CA ILE A 92 4.04 -5.97 -1.59
C ILE A 92 5.21 -5.85 -0.62
N LEU A 93 5.13 -4.85 0.27
CA LEU A 93 6.18 -4.50 1.21
C LEU A 93 5.57 -4.47 2.61
N ASP A 94 5.76 -5.55 3.36
CA ASP A 94 5.17 -5.74 4.68
C ASP A 94 6.10 -5.19 5.79
N GLU A 95 5.54 -4.36 6.67
CA GLU A 95 6.15 -3.90 7.93
C GLU A 95 7.60 -3.39 7.83
N LEU A 96 7.91 -2.64 6.78
CA LEU A 96 9.26 -2.10 6.58
C LEU A 96 9.41 -0.75 7.26
N THR A 97 10.49 -0.56 8.02
CA THR A 97 10.90 0.76 8.50
C THR A 97 11.16 1.64 7.27
N PRO A 98 10.42 2.74 7.09
CA PRO A 98 10.61 3.58 5.92
C PRO A 98 12.02 4.17 5.93
N PRO A 99 12.62 4.36 4.75
CA PRO A 99 13.88 5.06 4.62
C PRO A 99 13.75 6.49 5.17
N ASP A 100 14.83 7.02 5.73
CA ASP A 100 14.91 8.44 6.05
C ASP A 100 14.61 9.30 4.80
N SER A 101 14.08 10.50 5.00
CA SER A 101 13.64 11.41 3.93
C SER A 101 14.72 11.85 2.93
N ASN A 102 15.98 11.41 3.11
CA ASN A 102 17.11 11.78 2.27
C ASN A 102 17.28 10.90 1.01
N HIS A 103 16.47 9.85 0.86
CA HIS A 103 16.58 8.94 -0.29
C HIS A 103 15.93 9.51 -1.55
N ARG A 104 16.71 9.61 -2.64
CA ARG A 104 16.27 10.13 -3.94
C ARG A 104 15.70 9.00 -4.79
N TRP A 105 14.42 8.69 -4.63
CA TRP A 105 13.76 7.76 -5.54
C TRP A 105 13.68 8.37 -6.94
N LEU A 106 14.10 7.61 -7.96
CA LEU A 106 14.17 8.12 -9.33
C LEU A 106 12.83 7.96 -10.05
N SER A 107 12.54 6.74 -10.51
CA SER A 107 11.28 6.39 -11.17
C SER A 107 11.19 4.88 -11.28
N SER A 108 9.97 4.34 -11.29
CA SER A 108 9.65 2.93 -11.49
C SER A 108 8.31 2.82 -12.22
N PRO A 109 8.30 3.12 -13.53
CA PRO A 109 7.08 3.25 -14.31
C PRO A 109 6.40 1.90 -14.59
N SER A 110 7.04 0.78 -14.30
CA SER A 110 6.45 -0.57 -14.45
C SER A 110 5.44 -0.91 -13.35
N ILE A 111 5.62 -0.34 -12.15
CA ILE A 111 4.79 -0.66 -10.98
C ILE A 111 3.38 -0.09 -11.18
N ARG A 112 2.38 -0.97 -11.21
CA ARG A 112 0.96 -0.62 -11.33
C ARG A 112 0.14 -0.94 -10.10
N SER A 113 0.64 -1.83 -9.24
CA SER A 113 0.00 -2.24 -8.00
C SER A 113 1.02 -2.24 -6.87
N LEU A 114 0.79 -1.45 -5.84
CA LEU A 114 1.66 -1.36 -4.68
C LEU A 114 0.85 -1.59 -3.40
N ILE A 115 1.34 -2.48 -2.54
CA ILE A 115 0.80 -2.73 -1.20
C ILE A 115 1.92 -2.44 -0.21
N ILE A 116 1.64 -1.56 0.74
CA ILE A 116 2.60 -1.13 1.76
C ILE A 116 1.94 -1.13 3.14
N ASP A 117 2.72 -1.52 4.15
CA ASP A 117 2.32 -1.43 5.55
C ASP A 117 3.35 -0.64 6.35
N GLY A 118 2.89 0.27 7.21
CA GLY A 118 3.73 0.92 8.21
C GLY A 118 4.56 2.11 7.74
N PHE A 119 4.20 2.76 6.62
CA PHE A 119 4.94 3.92 6.13
C PHE A 119 4.43 5.24 6.70
N ALA A 120 5.34 6.20 6.87
CA ALA A 120 5.01 7.57 7.23
C ALA A 120 4.37 8.31 6.04
N LEU A 121 3.52 9.30 6.36
CA LEU A 121 2.75 10.02 5.37
C LEU A 121 3.59 10.71 4.26
N PRO A 122 4.79 11.29 4.51
CA PRO A 122 5.64 11.85 3.46
C PRO A 122 6.07 10.85 2.38
N VAL A 123 6.07 9.55 2.67
CA VAL A 123 6.38 8.51 1.67
C VAL A 123 5.35 8.49 0.54
N TYR A 124 4.11 8.93 0.80
CA TYR A 124 3.05 8.98 -0.19
C TYR A 124 3.44 9.75 -1.45
N SER A 125 3.97 10.96 -1.28
CA SER A 125 4.35 11.84 -2.38
C SER A 125 5.45 11.21 -3.21
N PHE A 126 6.46 10.62 -2.56
CA PHE A 126 7.55 9.90 -3.22
C PHE A 126 7.06 8.67 -4.02
N ILE A 127 6.08 7.92 -3.49
CA ILE A 127 5.47 6.80 -4.23
C ILE A 127 4.80 7.32 -5.50
N LEU A 128 3.98 8.36 -5.38
CA LEU A 128 3.23 8.91 -6.51
C LEU A 128 4.17 9.49 -7.57
N THR A 129 5.26 10.15 -7.19
CA THR A 129 6.23 10.68 -8.17
C THR A 129 7.05 9.56 -8.82
N SER A 130 7.45 8.54 -8.05
CA SER A 130 8.29 7.46 -8.56
C SER A 130 7.49 6.49 -9.46
N CYS A 131 6.24 6.19 -9.11
CA CYS A 131 5.43 5.19 -9.79
C CYS A 131 4.35 5.85 -10.67
N SER A 132 4.75 6.55 -11.73
CA SER A 132 3.84 7.36 -12.56
C SER A 132 2.66 6.59 -13.21
N ASN A 133 2.78 5.28 -13.35
CA ASN A 133 1.75 4.40 -13.91
C ASN A 133 0.94 3.64 -12.84
N LEU A 134 1.06 4.03 -11.57
CA LEU A 134 0.41 3.34 -10.46
C LEU A 134 -1.11 3.41 -10.59
N THR A 135 -1.77 2.25 -10.63
CA THR A 135 -3.23 2.17 -10.77
C THR A 135 -3.92 1.75 -9.47
N HIS A 136 -3.21 0.99 -8.64
CA HIS A 136 -3.69 0.50 -7.36
C HIS A 136 -2.65 0.73 -6.26
N LEU A 137 -3.10 1.36 -5.18
CA LEU A 137 -2.32 1.55 -3.97
C LEU A 137 -3.13 1.04 -2.77
N HIS A 138 -2.51 0.20 -1.96
CA HIS A 138 -3.03 -0.25 -0.68
C HIS A 138 -2.04 0.18 0.41
N TRP A 139 -2.50 0.99 1.35
CA TRP A 139 -1.70 1.46 2.47
C TRP A 139 -2.38 1.13 3.81
N SER A 140 -1.93 0.03 4.43
CA SER A 140 -2.63 -0.60 5.55
C SER A 140 -2.33 -0.03 6.93
N ARG A 141 -1.28 0.78 7.08
CA ARG A 141 -0.95 1.49 8.32
C ARG A 141 -0.19 2.74 7.96
N ILE A 142 -0.85 3.88 8.09
CA ILE A 142 -0.20 5.18 7.96
C ILE A 142 0.31 5.56 9.34
N LEU A 143 1.63 5.65 9.51
CA LEU A 143 2.20 6.16 10.74
C LEU A 143 1.81 7.64 10.86
N CYS A 144 0.97 7.95 11.85
CA CYS A 144 0.55 9.32 12.11
C CYS A 144 1.73 10.06 12.74
N THR A 145 2.42 10.81 11.91
CA THR A 145 3.34 11.86 12.33
C THR A 145 2.58 13.17 12.30
N ASP A 146 2.79 14.06 13.28
CA ASP A 146 2.28 15.46 13.25
C ASP A 146 2.93 16.30 12.13
N VAL A 147 3.73 15.67 11.28
CA VAL A 147 4.37 16.28 10.12
C VAL A 147 3.31 16.43 9.03
N ASP A 148 2.92 17.68 8.79
CA ASP A 148 2.17 18.05 7.60
C ASP A 148 2.96 17.59 6.36
N ILE A 149 2.29 16.94 5.41
CA ILE A 149 2.90 16.74 4.08
C ILE A 149 3.18 18.14 3.55
N GLU A 150 4.45 18.48 3.33
CA GLU A 150 4.77 19.63 2.49
C GLU A 150 3.93 19.51 1.24
N ALA A 151 3.20 20.57 0.89
CA ALA A 151 2.31 20.60 -0.26
C ALA A 151 3.13 20.52 -1.56
N VAL A 152 3.75 19.37 -1.81
CA VAL A 152 4.39 19.07 -3.08
C VAL A 152 3.26 19.03 -4.09
N PRO A 153 3.27 19.86 -5.14
CA PRO A 153 2.19 19.96 -6.11
C PRO A 153 2.17 18.71 -7.00
N ILE A 154 1.77 17.57 -6.45
CA ILE A 154 1.69 16.29 -7.13
C ILE A 154 0.25 16.05 -7.50
N ARG A 155 0.02 15.73 -8.78
CA ARG A 155 -1.29 15.29 -9.25
C ARG A 155 -1.14 14.02 -10.06
N HIS A 156 -1.41 12.89 -9.41
CA HIS A 156 -1.30 11.57 -10.00
C HIS A 156 -2.60 11.18 -10.70
N THR A 157 -2.57 11.09 -12.03
CA THR A 157 -3.77 10.95 -12.88
C THR A 157 -4.17 9.51 -13.18
N HIS A 158 -3.26 8.55 -12.98
CA HIS A 158 -3.46 7.14 -13.30
C HIS A 158 -4.00 6.29 -12.15
N LEU A 159 -3.94 6.78 -10.90
CA LEU A 159 -4.38 6.01 -9.74
C LEU A 159 -5.90 5.88 -9.76
N LYS A 160 -6.39 4.64 -9.78
CA LYS A 160 -7.83 4.32 -9.86
C LYS A 160 -8.38 3.70 -8.59
N ARG A 161 -7.54 3.00 -7.83
CA ARG A 161 -7.94 2.26 -6.64
C ARG A 161 -7.03 2.61 -5.47
N LEU A 162 -7.61 3.14 -4.41
CA LEU A 162 -6.90 3.47 -3.19
C LEU A 162 -7.54 2.76 -1.99
N TYR A 163 -6.73 2.06 -1.22
CA TYR A 163 -7.08 1.62 0.13
C TYR A 163 -6.18 2.37 1.10
N ILE A 164 -6.77 3.01 2.11
CA ILE A 164 -6.03 3.65 3.20
C ILE A 164 -6.60 3.24 4.54
N ARG A 165 -5.70 2.89 5.46
CA ARG A 165 -6.02 2.81 6.88
C ARG A 165 -5.48 4.03 7.61
N THR A 166 -6.34 4.95 8.01
CA THR A 166 -5.94 6.21 8.64
C THR A 166 -6.97 6.73 9.63
N ILE A 167 -6.54 7.59 10.54
CA ILE A 167 -7.35 8.12 11.64
C ILE A 167 -7.54 9.63 11.56
N ASN A 168 -6.91 10.32 10.60
CA ASN A 168 -6.92 11.78 10.52
C ASN A 168 -7.56 12.27 9.22
N ILE A 169 -8.61 13.09 9.37
CA ILE A 169 -9.35 13.68 8.26
C ILE A 169 -8.50 14.60 7.38
N ARG A 170 -7.53 15.33 7.97
CA ARG A 170 -6.59 16.18 7.21
C ARG A 170 -5.69 15.35 6.31
N ASN A 171 -5.21 14.20 6.82
CA ASN A 171 -4.39 13.29 6.02
C ASN A 171 -5.20 12.73 4.85
N ILE A 172 -6.48 12.40 5.06
CA ILE A 172 -7.37 11.96 3.98
C ILE A 172 -7.51 13.06 2.92
N GLU A 173 -7.79 14.29 3.33
CA GLU A 173 -7.93 15.43 2.40
C GLU A 173 -6.67 15.62 1.54
N THR A 174 -5.49 15.64 2.17
CA THR A 174 -4.21 15.79 1.48
C THR A 174 -3.88 14.60 0.58
N ILE A 175 -4.16 13.37 1.02
CA ILE A 175 -3.96 12.18 0.20
C ILE A 175 -4.80 12.25 -1.06
N LEU A 176 -6.08 12.60 -0.92
CA LEU A 176 -7.06 12.62 -2.01
C LEU A 176 -6.85 13.78 -2.98
N SER A 177 -6.35 14.93 -2.51
CA SER A 177 -6.04 16.07 -3.40
C SER A 177 -4.98 15.71 -4.46
N HIS A 178 -4.08 14.76 -4.16
CA HIS A 178 -3.08 14.28 -5.10
C HIS A 178 -3.63 13.29 -6.14
N VAL A 179 -4.83 12.70 -5.96
CA VAL A 179 -5.34 11.60 -6.79
C VAL A 179 -6.81 11.83 -7.22
N PRO A 180 -7.10 12.93 -7.95
CA PRO A 180 -8.48 13.34 -8.22
C PRO A 180 -9.27 12.41 -9.14
N ASN A 181 -8.60 11.49 -9.85
CA ASN A 181 -9.21 10.56 -10.81
C ASN A 181 -9.51 9.17 -10.21
N LEU A 182 -9.58 9.07 -8.88
CA LEU A 182 -9.93 7.83 -8.20
C LEU A 182 -11.32 7.34 -8.60
N ASN A 183 -11.41 6.04 -8.89
CA ASN A 183 -12.67 5.35 -9.17
C ASN A 183 -13.18 4.60 -7.94
N ARG A 184 -12.26 3.93 -7.23
CA ARG A 184 -12.55 3.17 -6.01
C ARG A 184 -11.69 3.62 -4.85
N LEU A 185 -12.33 3.85 -3.71
CA LEU A 185 -11.69 4.23 -2.46
C LEU A 185 -12.21 3.35 -1.33
N HIS A 186 -11.30 2.81 -0.53
CA HIS A 186 -11.62 2.14 0.72
C HIS A 186 -10.89 2.85 1.86
N ILE A 187 -11.64 3.35 2.85
CA ILE A 187 -11.09 3.95 4.07
C ILE A 187 -11.44 3.08 5.27
N VAL A 188 -10.41 2.61 5.96
CA VAL A 188 -10.54 1.98 7.27
C VAL A 188 -9.90 2.91 8.29
N SER A 189 -10.50 3.05 9.46
CA SER A 189 -9.91 3.83 10.55
C SER A 189 -9.48 2.92 11.69
N ASP A 190 -8.28 3.20 12.22
CA ASP A 190 -7.68 2.40 13.27
C ASP A 190 -8.19 2.83 14.65
N TRP A 191 -9.21 2.13 15.15
CA TRP A 191 -9.82 2.37 16.46
C TRP A 191 -9.01 1.88 17.64
N SER A 192 -8.05 0.99 17.40
CA SER A 192 -7.32 0.26 18.45
C SER A 192 -6.18 1.05 19.10
N ARG A 193 -5.80 2.22 18.57
CA ARG A 193 -4.69 3.03 19.10
C ARG A 193 -5.25 4.18 19.95
N GLY A 194 -4.90 4.18 21.23
CA GLY A 194 -5.56 4.98 22.28
C GLY A 194 -5.71 6.49 22.01
N ASN A 195 -6.85 7.01 22.50
CA ASN A 195 -7.28 8.36 22.92
C ASN A 195 -6.80 9.66 22.25
N ASN A 196 -5.72 9.73 21.48
CA ASN A 196 -5.20 11.01 21.00
C ASN A 196 -5.61 11.39 19.57
N CYS A 197 -6.24 10.47 18.84
CA CYS A 197 -6.71 10.76 17.49
C CYS A 197 -8.20 11.07 17.52
N ARG A 198 -8.56 12.26 17.03
CA ARG A 198 -9.97 12.66 16.92
C ARG A 198 -10.67 11.67 15.98
N PRO A 199 -11.87 11.16 16.36
CA PRO A 199 -12.65 10.32 15.47
C PRO A 199 -12.91 11.07 14.14
N LEU A 200 -13.00 10.31 13.05
CA LEU A 200 -13.36 10.86 11.75
C LEU A 200 -14.78 11.43 11.82
N ASP A 201 -14.93 12.71 11.50
CA ASP A 201 -16.23 13.32 11.21
C ASP A 201 -16.67 12.84 9.83
N PHE A 202 -17.73 12.03 9.78
CA PHE A 202 -18.18 11.41 8.54
C PHE A 202 -18.77 12.43 7.57
N LYS A 203 -19.42 13.48 8.09
CA LYS A 203 -19.98 14.56 7.27
C LYS A 203 -18.86 15.35 6.61
N GLN A 204 -17.81 15.67 7.37
CA GLN A 204 -16.60 16.30 6.82
C GLN A 204 -15.94 15.41 5.76
N LEU A 205 -15.86 14.09 5.99
CA LEU A 205 -15.36 13.15 5.01
C LEU A 205 -16.19 13.17 3.72
N ALA A 206 -17.51 13.18 3.83
CA ALA A 206 -18.40 13.25 2.68
C ALA A 206 -18.12 14.50 1.81
N HIS A 207 -17.97 15.67 2.45
CA HIS A 207 -17.60 16.91 1.78
C HIS A 207 -16.23 16.83 1.08
N ILE A 208 -15.22 16.24 1.75
CA ILE A 208 -13.89 16.04 1.17
C ILE A 208 -13.96 15.15 -0.07
N LEU A 209 -14.74 14.06 -0.02
CA LEU A 209 -14.86 13.12 -1.13
C LEU A 209 -15.51 13.79 -2.35
N VAL A 210 -16.62 14.51 -2.16
CA VAL A 210 -17.30 15.25 -3.24
C VAL A 210 -16.37 16.27 -3.90
N ARG A 211 -15.56 16.97 -3.09
CA ARG A 211 -14.67 18.02 -3.58
C ARG A 211 -13.39 17.48 -4.23
N CYS A 212 -12.71 16.52 -3.59
CA CYS A 212 -11.38 16.07 -4.01
C CYS A 212 -11.43 14.95 -5.07
N VAL A 213 -12.45 14.10 -5.03
CA VAL A 213 -12.60 12.93 -5.90
C VAL A 213 -14.02 12.85 -6.50
N PRO A 214 -14.45 13.86 -7.27
CA PRO A 214 -15.82 13.94 -7.79
C PRO A 214 -16.19 12.78 -8.74
N CYS A 215 -15.20 12.05 -9.27
CA CYS A 215 -15.41 10.91 -10.16
C CYS A 215 -15.50 9.56 -9.43
N LEU A 216 -15.57 9.56 -8.09
CA LEU A 216 -15.57 8.35 -7.28
C LEU A 216 -16.83 7.51 -7.50
N GLN A 217 -16.69 6.32 -8.05
CA GLN A 217 -17.82 5.41 -8.33
C GLN A 217 -18.10 4.49 -7.14
N HIS A 218 -17.04 4.02 -6.49
CA HIS A 218 -17.13 3.05 -5.40
C HIS A 218 -16.43 3.59 -4.16
N PHE A 219 -17.20 3.77 -3.10
CA PHE A 219 -16.69 4.07 -1.77
C PHE A 219 -17.06 2.93 -0.84
N ASP A 220 -16.05 2.34 -0.21
CA ASP A 220 -16.20 1.37 0.85
C ASP A 220 -15.54 1.96 2.12
N CYS A 221 -16.13 1.72 3.29
CA CYS A 221 -15.56 2.23 4.54
C CYS A 221 -15.75 1.26 5.70
N GLU A 222 -14.89 1.43 6.71
CA GLU A 222 -15.08 0.92 8.06
C GLU A 222 -14.58 1.97 9.05
N THR A 223 -15.51 2.80 9.53
CA THR A 223 -15.24 3.90 10.46
C THR A 223 -16.25 3.94 11.61
N MET A 224 -16.04 4.82 12.57
CA MET A 224 -16.82 5.02 13.78
C MET A 224 -16.80 6.51 14.10
N GLU A 225 -17.86 7.01 14.70
CA GLU A 225 -17.98 8.40 15.12
C GLU A 225 -18.69 8.47 16.46
N ARG A 226 -18.32 9.45 17.29
CA ARG A 226 -19.05 9.75 18.53
C ARG A 226 -20.11 10.78 18.22
N ASN A 227 -21.38 10.45 18.50
CA ASN A 227 -22.52 11.35 18.32
C ASN A 227 -22.59 11.99 16.93
N PRO A 228 -22.59 11.18 15.84
CA PRO A 228 -22.74 11.73 14.50
C PRO A 228 -24.03 12.53 14.41
N THR A 229 -23.93 13.71 13.79
CA THR A 229 -25.10 14.55 13.50
C THR A 229 -25.52 14.34 12.06
N ASP A 230 -26.82 14.39 11.79
CA ASP A 230 -27.38 14.37 10.44
C ASP A 230 -27.02 13.13 9.58
N ILE A 231 -26.88 11.94 10.19
CA ILE A 231 -26.53 10.69 9.47
C ILE A 231 -27.46 10.47 8.27
N ASP A 232 -28.75 10.73 8.44
CA ASP A 232 -29.78 10.47 7.43
C ASP A 232 -29.61 11.33 6.17
N THR A 233 -28.82 12.41 6.24
CA THR A 233 -28.52 13.29 5.10
C THR A 233 -27.30 12.82 4.29
N ILE A 234 -26.46 11.94 4.84
CA ILE A 234 -25.22 11.46 4.21
C ILE A 234 -25.45 10.85 2.80
N PRO A 235 -26.48 10.03 2.56
CA PRO A 235 -26.75 9.47 1.24
C PRO A 235 -27.08 10.51 0.16
N GLU A 236 -27.45 11.73 0.56
CA GLU A 236 -27.83 12.82 -0.37
C GLU A 236 -26.61 13.52 -0.98
N PHE A 237 -25.44 13.45 -0.34
CA PHE A 237 -24.22 14.12 -0.82
C PHE A 237 -23.67 13.50 -2.12
N HIS A 238 -23.74 12.17 -2.26
CA HIS A 238 -23.21 11.46 -3.43
C HIS A 238 -23.75 10.03 -3.55
N LEU A 239 -23.89 9.53 -4.78
CA LEU A 239 -24.38 8.17 -5.05
C LEU A 239 -23.51 7.08 -4.41
N CYS A 240 -22.21 7.33 -4.23
CA CYS A 240 -21.29 6.37 -3.62
C CYS A 240 -21.61 6.08 -2.14
N PHE A 241 -22.35 6.96 -1.47
CA PHE A 241 -22.70 6.79 -0.06
C PHE A 241 -23.93 5.91 0.18
N ARG A 242 -24.73 5.62 -0.85
CA ARG A 242 -25.97 4.83 -0.74
C ARG A 242 -25.77 3.40 -0.22
N ARG A 243 -24.53 2.90 -0.25
CA ARG A 243 -24.17 1.54 0.20
C ARG A 243 -23.70 1.50 1.65
N ILE A 244 -23.50 2.65 2.27
CA ILE A 244 -23.04 2.73 3.66
C ILE A 244 -24.20 2.36 4.57
N GLN A 245 -23.88 1.53 5.54
CA GLN A 245 -24.75 1.14 6.64
C GLN A 245 -24.21 1.73 7.93
N THR A 246 -25.11 1.91 8.89
CA THR A 246 -24.79 2.41 10.22
C THR A 246 -25.23 1.42 11.29
N GLU A 247 -24.45 1.32 12.35
CA GLU A 247 -24.72 0.46 13.51
C GLU A 247 -24.35 1.20 14.79
N LEU A 248 -25.27 1.26 15.76
CA LEU A 248 -24.97 1.81 17.09
C LEU A 248 -24.23 0.75 17.92
N VAL A 249 -23.02 1.06 18.34
CA VAL A 249 -22.15 0.19 19.13
C VAL A 249 -22.45 0.41 20.63
N PRO A 250 -22.29 -0.61 21.50
CA PRO A 250 -22.70 -0.52 22.91
C PRO A 250 -22.10 0.62 23.73
N ASP A 251 -20.99 1.21 23.27
CA ASP A 251 -20.34 2.36 23.92
C ASP A 251 -20.85 3.73 23.46
N GLY A 252 -21.95 3.75 22.69
CA GLY A 252 -22.59 4.96 22.19
C GLY A 252 -21.98 5.52 20.90
N ARG A 253 -20.96 4.86 20.32
CA ARG A 253 -20.43 5.23 19.00
C ARG A 253 -21.31 4.69 17.89
N THR A 254 -21.37 5.39 16.76
CA THR A 254 -21.95 4.85 15.53
C THR A 254 -20.85 4.35 14.63
N ARG A 255 -20.94 3.10 14.19
CA ARG A 255 -20.08 2.50 13.18
C ARG A 255 -20.68 2.75 11.79
N PHE A 256 -19.85 3.22 10.86
CA PHE A 256 -20.17 3.31 9.44
C PHE A 256 -19.42 2.21 8.70
N PHE A 257 -20.11 1.42 7.91
CA PHE A 257 -19.49 0.32 7.20
C PHE A 257 -20.16 0.03 5.87
N THR A 258 -19.43 -0.60 4.96
CA THR A 258 -20.00 -1.16 3.73
C THR A 258 -19.95 -2.68 3.81
N ILE A 259 -21.10 -3.34 3.68
CA ILE A 259 -21.10 -4.80 3.53
C ILE A 259 -20.52 -5.11 2.15
N GLU A 260 -19.34 -5.72 2.12
CA GLU A 260 -18.90 -6.41 0.90
C GLU A 260 -19.91 -7.52 0.63
N ARG A 261 -20.73 -7.35 -0.43
CA ARG A 261 -21.26 -8.52 -1.11
C ARG A 261 -20.03 -9.20 -1.67
N SER A 262 -19.62 -10.29 -1.05
CA SER A 262 -18.53 -11.14 -1.48
C SER A 262 -18.78 -11.61 -2.91
N THR A 263 -18.34 -10.82 -3.88
CA THR A 263 -18.02 -11.33 -5.21
C THR A 263 -16.64 -11.94 -5.10
N LEU A 264 -16.61 -13.16 -4.57
CA LEU A 264 -15.57 -14.14 -4.87
C LEU A 264 -15.60 -14.45 -6.37
#